data_AF-A0A940QYC1-F1
#
_entry.id   AF-A0A940QYC1-F1
#
_cell.length_a   1.000
_cell.length_b   1.000
_cell.length_c   1.000
_cell.angle_alpha   90.00
_cell.angle_beta   90.00
_cell.angle_gamma   90.00
#
_symmetry.space_group_name_H-M   'P 1'
#
loop_
_entity.id
_entity.type
_entity.pdbx_description
1 polymer ?
#
loop_
_entity_poly.entity_id
_entity_poly.type
_entity_poly.pdbx_seq_one_letter_code
_entity_poly.pdbx_strand_id
1 'polypeptide(L)'
;GMQALKNTAGLKTQEVDTDQAIAWKNGVFNFNQSSLPSAMRQIARWYDVEIVYEKNIPSITFAGKIQRSLSLQQILKGLEDDQVHFRIEGKKLIVMP
;
A
#
# COMPACT_ATOMS: atom_id res chain seq x y z
N GLY A 1 -39.94 13.17 -20.48
CA GLY A 1 -40.25 13.35 -19.05
C GLY A 1 -39.52 12.27 -18.25
N MET A 2 -38.81 12.72 -17.22
CA MET A 2 -38.36 12.06 -15.97
C MET A 2 -37.63 10.68 -15.96
N GLN A 3 -36.51 10.73 -15.21
CA GLN A 3 -35.75 9.71 -14.45
C GLN A 3 -36.64 8.75 -13.62
N ALA A 4 -36.22 7.69 -12.92
CA ALA A 4 -35.09 6.74 -12.80
C ALA A 4 -35.47 5.81 -11.62
N LEU A 5 -34.99 4.56 -11.52
CA LEU A 5 -34.84 3.87 -10.23
C LEU A 5 -33.62 2.93 -10.23
N LYS A 6 -32.76 3.12 -9.22
CA LYS A 6 -31.54 2.38 -8.86
C LYS A 6 -31.88 1.00 -8.26
N ASN A 7 -30.98 0.02 -8.40
CA ASN A 7 -30.35 -0.55 -7.21
C ASN A 7 -29.03 -1.29 -7.47
N THR A 8 -28.16 -1.15 -6.47
CA THR A 8 -26.74 -1.46 -6.37
C THR A 8 -26.53 -2.83 -5.71
N ALA A 9 -25.51 -3.60 -6.08
CA ALA A 9 -24.60 -4.35 -5.18
C ALA A 9 -23.91 -5.49 -5.93
N GLY A 10 -22.57 -5.48 -5.95
CA GLY A 10 -21.76 -6.60 -6.43
C GLY A 10 -20.53 -6.25 -7.26
N LEU A 11 -19.93 -5.07 -7.09
CA LEU A 11 -18.62 -4.80 -7.70
C LEU A 11 -17.53 -5.49 -6.89
N LYS A 12 -17.36 -6.80 -7.14
CA LYS A 12 -16.18 -7.58 -6.76
C LYS A 12 -15.23 -7.55 -7.96
N THR A 13 -14.52 -6.45 -8.12
CA THR A 13 -13.51 -6.32 -9.19
C THR A 13 -12.46 -5.33 -8.71
N GLN A 14 -11.47 -5.85 -8.01
CA GLN A 14 -10.14 -5.24 -7.96
C GLN A 14 -9.14 -6.29 -8.39
N GLU A 15 -9.29 -6.76 -9.64
CA GLU A 15 -8.13 -7.04 -10.48
C GLU A 15 -7.49 -5.69 -10.78
N VAL A 16 -6.70 -5.18 -9.82
CA VAL A 16 -5.76 -4.11 -10.12
C VAL A 16 -4.58 -4.80 -10.75
N ASP A 17 -4.63 -4.91 -12.08
CA ASP A 17 -3.46 -5.10 -12.93
C ASP A 17 -2.44 -4.01 -12.59
N THR A 18 -1.59 -4.28 -11.58
CA THR A 18 -0.55 -3.37 -11.12
C THR A 18 0.76 -3.62 -11.89
N ASP A 19 0.66 -4.23 -13.07
CA ASP A 19 1.78 -4.90 -13.74
C ASP A 19 2.73 -3.96 -14.51
N GLN A 20 2.48 -2.65 -14.61
CA GLN A 20 3.24 -1.82 -15.57
C GLN A 20 3.90 -0.54 -15.08
N ALA A 21 3.79 -0.17 -13.80
CA ALA A 21 4.39 1.09 -13.36
C ALA A 21 5.72 0.88 -12.63
N ILE A 22 6.80 1.08 -13.40
CA ILE A 22 8.12 1.51 -12.92
C ILE A 22 9.07 0.36 -12.57
N ALA A 23 9.52 -0.35 -13.61
CA ALA A 23 10.63 -1.28 -13.53
C ALA A 23 11.98 -0.61 -13.84
N TRP A 24 12.46 0.44 -13.15
CA TRP A 24 13.87 0.86 -13.31
C TRP A 24 14.35 1.99 -12.39
N LYS A 25 15.35 1.69 -11.55
CA LYS A 25 16.78 2.06 -11.79
C LYS A 25 17.69 1.75 -10.58
N ASN A 26 17.15 1.36 -9.42
CA ASN A 26 17.90 0.84 -8.27
C ASN A 26 17.02 -0.19 -7.54
N GLY A 27 17.27 -1.48 -7.75
CA GLY A 27 16.29 -2.59 -7.65
C GLY A 27 15.69 -2.94 -6.28
N VAL A 28 15.86 -2.12 -5.24
CA VAL A 28 15.31 -2.40 -3.90
C VAL A 28 14.82 -1.15 -3.18
N PHE A 29 13.75 -1.28 -2.41
CA PHE A 29 13.52 -0.43 -1.25
C PHE A 29 14.52 -0.82 -0.17
N ASN A 30 15.23 0.16 0.37
CA ASN A 30 16.10 -0.06 1.51
C ASN A 30 15.38 0.42 2.76
N PHE A 31 14.96 -0.54 3.57
CA PHE A 31 14.27 -0.27 4.82
C PHE A 31 15.20 -0.39 6.02
N ASN A 32 16.53 -0.48 5.83
CA ASN A 32 17.47 -0.60 6.95
C ASN A 32 17.29 0.56 7.95
N GLN A 33 16.88 0.23 9.18
CA GLN A 33 16.56 1.19 10.23
C GLN A 33 15.53 2.27 9.81
N SER A 34 14.59 1.91 8.92
CA SER A 34 13.58 2.83 8.44
C SER A 34 12.33 2.77 9.31
N SER A 35 11.94 3.91 9.87
CA SER A 35 10.67 4.02 10.59
C SER A 35 9.48 3.78 9.66
N LEU A 36 8.36 3.30 10.20
CA LEU A 36 7.12 3.11 9.45
C LEU A 36 6.71 4.33 8.60
N PRO A 37 6.73 5.58 9.13
CA PRO A 37 6.47 6.77 8.30
C PRO A 37 7.43 6.94 7.13
N SER A 38 8.68 6.56 7.29
CA SER A 38 9.71 6.64 6.23
C SER A 38 9.50 5.55 5.17
N ALA A 39 9.18 4.33 5.59
CA ALA A 39 8.88 3.23 4.69
C ALA A 39 7.62 3.52 3.85
N MET A 40 6.55 3.96 4.50
CA MET A 40 5.29 4.30 3.83
C MET A 40 5.46 5.45 2.84
N ARG A 41 6.27 6.48 3.16
CA ARG A 41 6.58 7.56 2.20
C ARG A 41 7.31 7.06 0.96
N GLN A 42 8.22 6.11 1.10
CA GLN A 42 8.92 5.51 -0.05
C GLN A 42 7.93 4.74 -0.95
N ILE A 43 7.03 3.98 -0.33
CA ILE A 43 5.98 3.21 -1.02
C ILE A 43 5.00 4.16 -1.72
N ALA A 44 4.49 5.16 -1.02
CA ALA A 44 3.58 6.20 -1.53
C ALA A 44 4.09 6.82 -2.82
N ARG A 45 5.37 7.22 -2.82
CA ARG A 45 6.00 7.87 -3.97
C ARG A 45 6.18 6.93 -5.16
N TRP A 46 6.40 5.65 -4.91
CA TRP A 46 6.67 4.68 -5.97
C TRP A 46 5.39 4.17 -6.63
N TYR A 47 4.36 3.87 -5.83
CA TYR A 47 3.09 3.33 -6.32
C TYR A 47 2.01 4.39 -6.52
N ASP A 48 2.33 5.69 -6.33
CA ASP A 48 1.37 6.80 -6.42
C ASP A 48 0.13 6.60 -5.53
N VAL A 49 0.37 6.30 -4.24
CA VAL A 49 -0.69 6.08 -3.24
C VAL A 49 -0.63 7.10 -2.11
N GLU A 50 -1.80 7.49 -1.60
CA GLU A 50 -1.97 8.33 -0.42
C GLU A 50 -1.91 7.48 0.84
N ILE A 51 -1.13 7.90 1.84
CA ILE A 51 -1.01 7.16 3.11
C ILE A 51 -1.98 7.73 4.14
N VAL A 52 -2.78 6.86 4.75
CA VAL A 52 -3.69 7.17 5.85
C VAL A 52 -3.28 6.36 7.07
N TYR A 53 -3.08 7.01 8.20
CA TYR A 53 -2.78 6.34 9.48
C TYR A 53 -4.03 6.32 10.36
N GLU A 54 -4.37 5.16 10.89
CA GLU A 54 -5.35 5.06 11.96
C GLU A 54 -4.79 5.56 13.30
N LYS A 55 -5.61 5.54 14.35
CA LYS A 55 -5.17 5.92 15.70
C LYS A 55 -4.33 4.79 16.30
N ASN A 56 -3.40 5.15 17.19
CA ASN A 56 -2.59 4.22 17.99
C ASN A 56 -1.62 3.33 17.20
N ILE A 57 -1.12 3.81 16.06
CA ILE A 57 -0.07 3.10 15.30
C ILE A 57 1.21 3.02 16.13
N PRO A 58 1.78 1.82 16.33
CA PRO A 58 3.01 1.67 17.09
C PRO A 58 4.23 2.24 16.34
N SER A 59 5.22 2.67 17.12
CA SER A 59 6.51 3.09 16.59
C SER A 59 7.34 1.88 16.21
N ILE A 60 7.19 1.42 14.98
CA ILE A 60 7.98 0.30 14.44
C ILE A 60 9.06 0.79 13.48
N THR A 61 10.13 0.02 13.43
CA THR A 61 11.26 0.22 12.52
C THR A 61 11.46 -1.05 11.73
N PHE A 62 11.49 -0.90 10.41
CA PHE A 62 11.80 -2.00 9.51
C PHE A 62 13.31 -2.14 9.33
N ALA A 63 13.71 -3.31 8.87
CA ALA A 63 15.09 -3.58 8.46
C ALA A 63 15.10 -4.43 7.20
N GLY A 64 16.23 -4.42 6.49
CA GLY A 64 16.40 -5.20 5.27
C GLY A 64 16.05 -4.45 3.99
N LYS A 65 15.94 -5.21 2.90
CA LYS A 65 15.76 -4.70 1.54
C LYS A 65 14.69 -5.51 0.84
N ILE A 66 13.75 -4.85 0.17
CA ILE A 66 12.67 -5.48 -0.57
C ILE A 66 12.80 -5.10 -2.04
N GLN A 67 12.66 -6.06 -2.95
CA GLN A 67 12.76 -5.80 -4.38
C GLN A 67 11.63 -4.88 -4.86
N ARG A 68 11.95 -3.85 -5.65
CA ARG A 68 10.94 -2.91 -6.19
C ARG A 68 10.12 -3.50 -7.34
N SER A 69 10.56 -4.63 -7.88
CA SER A 69 9.83 -5.42 -8.89
C SER A 69 8.60 -6.11 -8.33
N LEU A 70 8.47 -6.20 -7.01
CA LEU A 70 7.31 -6.80 -6.36
C LEU A 70 6.09 -5.89 -6.50
N SER A 71 4.90 -6.48 -6.50
CA SER A 71 3.67 -5.70 -6.43
C SER A 71 3.54 -5.04 -5.05
N LEU A 72 2.77 -3.95 -4.97
CA LEU A 72 2.50 -3.27 -3.71
C LEU A 72 2.01 -4.26 -2.64
N GLN A 73 1.10 -5.17 -2.99
CA GLN A 73 0.56 -6.18 -2.08
C GLN A 73 1.65 -7.12 -1.54
N GLN A 74 2.59 -7.56 -2.39
CA GLN A 74 3.70 -8.42 -1.96
C GLN A 74 4.64 -7.69 -1.00
N ILE A 75 4.91 -6.40 -1.24
CA ILE A 75 5.74 -5.58 -0.35
C ILE A 75 5.04 -5.41 1.00
N LEU A 76 3.75 -5.06 1.00
CA LEU A 76 2.98 -4.87 2.23
C LEU A 76 2.93 -6.16 3.06
N LYS A 77 2.74 -7.33 2.42
CA LYS A 77 2.82 -8.63 3.10
C LYS A 77 4.18 -8.88 3.75
N GLY A 78 5.27 -8.39 3.16
CA GLY A 78 6.62 -8.50 3.74
C GLY A 78 6.91 -7.49 4.86
N LEU A 79 6.08 -6.45 4.99
CA LEU A 79 6.13 -5.45 6.06
C LEU A 79 5.08 -5.69 7.14
N GLU A 80 4.09 -6.54 6.86
CA GLU A 80 3.02 -6.90 7.79
C GLU A 80 3.61 -7.68 8.96
N ASP A 81 3.18 -7.32 10.16
CA ASP A 81 3.63 -7.90 11.42
C ASP A 81 2.45 -7.86 12.42
N ASP A 82 2.59 -8.50 13.58
CA ASP A 82 1.53 -8.56 14.60
C ASP A 82 1.11 -7.18 15.17
N GLN A 83 1.87 -6.12 14.86
CA GLN A 83 1.69 -4.76 15.35
C GLN A 83 1.26 -3.77 14.27
N VAL A 84 1.24 -4.18 13.00
CA VAL A 84 0.86 -3.29 11.91
C VAL A 84 0.21 -4.06 10.77
N HIS A 85 -0.96 -3.58 10.37
CA HIS A 85 -1.70 -4.11 9.23
C HIS A 85 -1.88 -3.04 8.16
N PHE A 86 -2.04 -3.51 6.92
CA PHE A 86 -2.17 -2.64 5.76
C PHE A 86 -3.42 -2.98 4.96
N ARG A 87 -4.17 -1.96 4.54
CA ARG A 87 -5.32 -2.10 3.65
C ARG A 87 -5.20 -1.12 2.50
N ILE A 88 -5.52 -1.58 1.28
CA ILE A 88 -5.58 -0.72 0.10
C ILE A 88 -7.05 -0.43 -0.22
N GLU A 89 -7.40 0.85 -0.30
CA GLU A 89 -8.72 1.34 -0.72
C GLU A 89 -8.56 2.34 -1.86
N GLY A 90 -8.63 1.83 -3.10
CA GLY A 90 -8.41 2.63 -4.30
C GLY A 90 -6.96 3.13 -4.37
N LYS A 91 -6.76 4.45 -4.28
CA LYS A 91 -5.43 5.08 -4.20
C LYS A 91 -4.92 5.28 -2.78
N LYS A 92 -5.65 4.82 -1.76
CA LYS A 92 -5.26 4.99 -0.35
C LYS A 92 -4.65 3.72 0.21
N LEU A 93 -3.52 3.84 0.88
CA LEU A 93 -2.91 2.82 1.72
C LEU A 93 -3.17 3.20 3.19
N ILE A 94 -4.04 2.43 3.82
CA ILE A 94 -4.44 2.59 5.23
C ILE A 94 -3.52 1.73 6.10
N VAL A 95 -2.90 2.36 7.08
CA VAL A 95 -2.02 1.74 8.07
C VAL A 95 -2.78 1.63 9.38
N MET A 96 -2.87 0.41 9.90
CA MET A 96 -3.66 0.03 11.07
C MET A 96 -2.74 -0.63 12.11
N PRO A 97 -3.05 -0.53 13.42
CA PRO A 97 -2.31 -1.25 14.45
C PRO A 97 -2.60 -2.76 14.42
#